data_AF-A0A4R0R098-F1
#
_entry.id   AF-A0A4R0R098-F1
#
_cell.length_a   1.000
_cell.length_b   1.000
_cell.length_c   1.000
_cell.angle_alpha   90.00
_cell.angle_beta   90.00
_cell.angle_gamma   90.00
#
_symmetry.space_group_name_H-M   'P 1'
#
loop_
_entity.id
_entity.type
_entity.pdbx_description
1 polymer ?
#
loop_
_entity_poly.entity_id
_entity_poly.type
_entity_poly.pdbx_seq_one_letter_code
_entity_poly.pdbx_strand_id
1 'polypeptide(L)'
;MSETGLQPAPFWEQCVHELKIRHSRFRLRRHAASPYIYVREMEGGRKVNEFSLKPKRWCSRDDIEEARDLCIQGHRQGSWPTPQSHRTVSSGPDWSELAEACIADIKLRICKEGSRAHSINDLRKRIAQFRGPVEARRLQAWVLEHDPRLQLKSFNRRIETLSQIHRSGQMDLTAELQRLRDMRPKGAAEKIRKASSMRVRVIPTDEDLQHWLDRLEPFHQWVFGCIATYGLRPHELWHAEGIDSQGWISIPGDMKTKTGEHFAPAVPEAWVERYGLRENWEHVHGQLNARWTVRFAEVSGVKIAVNNVAVSNSLYKEFQRKGLQKLWAPIADGEGMDWVRPYDLRHAYAIRCATSVETAEAFDDDMATWMGHGVDVHRRIYLRWLSSSRRKEALQRRRGQGVAVNAIQSHTAPVALPDDITPDLLEMARKLKAAGLVSTSAG
;
A
#
# COMPACT_ATOMS: atom_id res chain seq x y z
N MET A 1 11.82 -34.21 -68.54
CA MET A 1 12.16 -34.31 -67.11
C MET A 1 12.48 -32.91 -66.62
N SER A 2 11.53 -32.28 -65.95
CA SER A 2 11.71 -30.98 -65.31
C SER A 2 10.97 -31.04 -63.98
N GLU A 3 11.72 -31.36 -62.94
CA GLU A 3 11.29 -31.33 -61.55
C GLU A 3 10.84 -29.90 -61.20
N THR A 4 9.54 -29.73 -61.02
CA THR A 4 8.96 -28.53 -60.44
C THR A 4 9.11 -28.64 -58.93
N GLY A 5 10.21 -28.08 -58.40
CA GLY A 5 10.44 -27.93 -56.97
C GLY A 5 9.40 -27.02 -56.34
N LEU A 6 8.31 -27.59 -55.83
CA LEU A 6 7.40 -26.91 -54.90
C LEU A 6 8.21 -26.54 -53.65
N GLN A 7 8.38 -25.25 -53.40
CA GLN A 7 8.80 -24.73 -52.10
C GLN A 7 7.85 -25.29 -51.02
N PRO A 8 8.36 -25.86 -49.91
CA PRO A 8 7.49 -26.40 -48.87
C PRO A 8 6.66 -25.28 -48.25
N ALA A 9 5.34 -25.50 -48.14
CA ALA A 9 4.42 -24.57 -47.51
C ALA A 9 4.91 -24.19 -46.09
N PRO A 10 4.65 -22.96 -45.59
CA PRO A 10 4.97 -22.58 -44.22
C PRO A 10 4.48 -23.64 -43.21
N PHE A 11 5.27 -23.96 -42.18
CA PHE A 11 4.99 -25.05 -41.21
C PHE A 11 3.55 -25.05 -40.66
N TRP A 12 2.97 -23.87 -40.45
CA TRP A 12 1.56 -23.70 -40.08
C TRP A 12 0.59 -24.31 -41.11
N GLU A 13 0.78 -24.04 -42.39
CA GLU A 13 -0.08 -24.53 -43.47
C GLU A 13 0.04 -26.04 -43.62
N GLN A 14 1.23 -26.60 -43.42
CA GLN A 14 1.45 -28.05 -43.37
C GLN A 14 0.61 -28.69 -42.26
N CYS A 15 0.67 -28.17 -41.04
CA CYS A 15 -0.10 -28.68 -39.89
C CYS A 15 -1.62 -28.54 -40.11
N VAL A 16 -2.08 -27.42 -40.66
CA VAL A 16 -3.50 -27.21 -40.98
C VAL A 16 -3.98 -28.18 -42.06
N HIS A 17 -3.17 -28.42 -43.10
CA HIS A 17 -3.46 -29.34 -44.18
C HIS A 17 -3.51 -30.79 -43.69
N GLU A 18 -2.55 -31.19 -42.86
CA GLU A 18 -2.49 -32.51 -42.23
C GLU A 18 -3.76 -32.81 -41.40
N LEU A 19 -4.18 -31.88 -40.54
CA LEU A 19 -5.41 -32.02 -39.74
C LEU A 19 -6.67 -32.08 -40.61
N LYS A 20 -6.66 -31.42 -41.78
CA LYS A 20 -7.77 -31.45 -42.74
C LYS A 20 -7.86 -32.81 -43.45
N ILE A 21 -6.74 -33.35 -43.93
CA ILE A 21 -6.69 -34.68 -44.60
C ILE A 21 -7.09 -35.78 -43.64
N ARG A 22 -6.66 -35.71 -42.37
CA ARG A 22 -7.06 -36.69 -41.34
C ARG A 22 -8.52 -36.59 -40.91
N HIS A 23 -9.31 -35.68 -41.50
CA HIS A 23 -10.67 -35.39 -41.07
C HIS A 23 -10.77 -35.11 -39.56
N SER A 24 -9.72 -34.53 -38.97
CA SER A 24 -9.63 -34.32 -37.52
C SER A 24 -10.83 -33.51 -37.02
N ARG A 25 -11.43 -33.97 -35.91
CA ARG A 25 -12.47 -33.27 -35.15
C ARG A 25 -11.98 -31.89 -34.72
N PHE A 26 -10.71 -31.76 -34.34
CA PHE A 26 -10.10 -30.51 -33.91
C PHE A 26 -9.13 -29.99 -34.97
N ARG A 27 -9.25 -28.70 -35.33
CA ARG A 27 -8.44 -28.10 -36.40
C ARG A 27 -7.90 -26.73 -35.97
N LEU A 28 -6.65 -26.45 -36.34
CA LEU A 28 -6.01 -25.17 -36.05
C LEU A 28 -6.65 -24.00 -36.80
N ARG A 29 -6.68 -22.84 -36.15
CA ARG A 29 -7.16 -21.57 -36.67
C ARG A 29 -6.32 -20.41 -36.14
N ARG A 30 -6.15 -19.38 -36.98
CA ARG A 30 -5.54 -18.09 -36.62
C ARG A 30 -6.52 -16.96 -36.87
N HIS A 31 -6.43 -15.91 -36.05
CA HIS A 31 -7.15 -14.66 -36.20
C HIS A 31 -6.16 -13.53 -36.43
N ALA A 32 -6.44 -12.62 -37.36
CA ALA A 32 -5.51 -11.54 -37.71
C ALA A 32 -5.18 -10.61 -36.52
N ALA A 33 -6.16 -10.37 -35.65
CA ALA A 33 -6.02 -9.50 -34.48
C ALA A 33 -5.48 -10.21 -33.22
N SER A 34 -5.02 -11.47 -33.31
CA SER A 34 -4.58 -12.25 -32.15
C SER A 34 -3.25 -12.95 -32.39
N PRO A 35 -2.28 -12.87 -31.45
CA PRO A 35 -1.02 -13.60 -31.56
C PRO A 35 -1.17 -15.09 -31.19
N TYR A 36 -2.34 -15.51 -30.70
CA TYR A 36 -2.55 -16.84 -30.13
C TYR A 36 -3.13 -17.83 -31.14
N ILE A 37 -2.87 -19.12 -30.90
CA ILE A 37 -3.46 -20.23 -31.64
C ILE A 37 -4.90 -20.47 -31.15
N TYR A 38 -5.81 -20.74 -32.08
CA TYR A 38 -7.18 -21.15 -31.82
C TYR A 38 -7.42 -22.54 -32.40
N VAL A 39 -8.36 -23.27 -31.80
CA VAL A 39 -8.82 -24.56 -32.26
C VAL A 39 -10.31 -24.49 -32.50
N ARG A 40 -10.74 -24.96 -33.67
CA ARG A 40 -12.15 -25.19 -33.99
C ARG A 40 -12.47 -26.67 -33.87
N GLU A 41 -13.60 -26.97 -33.26
CA GLU A 41 -14.15 -28.30 -33.15
C GLU A 41 -15.22 -28.52 -34.21
N MET A 42 -15.16 -29.65 -34.89
CA MET A 42 -15.97 -30.02 -36.03
C MET A 42 -16.76 -31.29 -35.74
N GLU A 43 -18.08 -31.26 -35.92
CA GLU A 43 -18.97 -32.42 -35.79
C GLU A 43 -19.94 -32.43 -36.98
N GLY A 44 -20.09 -33.56 -37.67
CA GLY A 44 -20.90 -33.65 -38.88
C GLY A 44 -20.49 -32.67 -40.00
N GLY A 45 -19.21 -32.29 -40.07
CA GLY A 45 -18.69 -31.31 -41.03
C GLY A 45 -18.98 -29.84 -40.69
N ARG A 46 -19.69 -29.55 -39.59
CA ARG A 46 -20.00 -28.19 -39.11
C ARG A 46 -19.14 -27.83 -37.91
N LYS A 47 -18.83 -26.53 -37.75
CA LYS A 47 -18.15 -26.02 -36.56
C LYS A 47 -19.14 -25.98 -35.40
N VAL A 48 -18.84 -26.70 -34.32
CA VAL A 48 -19.67 -26.74 -33.10
C VAL A 48 -19.07 -25.92 -31.95
N ASN A 49 -17.75 -25.73 -31.94
CA ASN A 49 -17.07 -24.94 -30.91
C ASN A 49 -15.77 -24.31 -31.45
N GLU A 50 -15.28 -23.28 -30.77
CA GLU A 50 -13.98 -22.66 -31.04
C GLU A 50 -13.40 -22.05 -29.75
N PHE A 51 -12.15 -22.36 -29.43
CA PHE A 51 -11.49 -21.87 -28.23
C PHE A 51 -10.01 -21.56 -28.47
N SER A 52 -9.44 -20.75 -27.57
CA SER A 52 -8.06 -20.28 -27.65
C SER A 52 -7.12 -21.14 -26.82
N LEU A 53 -5.93 -21.43 -27.34
CA LEU A 53 -4.87 -22.14 -26.63
C LEU A 53 -3.90 -21.20 -25.90
N LYS A 54 -4.40 -20.08 -25.35
CA LYS A 54 -3.55 -19.12 -24.62
C LYS A 54 -2.70 -19.85 -23.56
N PRO A 55 -1.38 -19.60 -23.49
CA PRO A 55 -0.63 -18.55 -24.19
C PRO A 55 0.04 -18.96 -25.53
N LYS A 56 -0.24 -20.14 -26.11
CA LYS A 56 0.41 -20.65 -27.33
C LYS A 56 0.26 -19.72 -28.52
N ARG A 57 1.36 -19.40 -29.21
CA ARG A 57 1.42 -18.40 -30.28
C ARG A 57 1.63 -19.02 -31.66
N TRP A 58 0.94 -18.49 -32.68
CA TRP A 58 1.06 -19.00 -34.05
C TRP A 58 2.41 -18.66 -34.70
N CYS A 59 3.24 -17.83 -34.08
CA CYS A 59 4.59 -17.50 -34.54
C CYS A 59 5.68 -18.41 -33.94
N SER A 60 5.36 -19.32 -33.01
CA SER A 60 6.30 -20.28 -32.42
C SER A 60 6.10 -21.65 -33.05
N ARG A 61 7.17 -22.24 -33.60
CA ARG A 61 7.12 -23.58 -34.21
C ARG A 61 6.68 -24.65 -33.20
N ASP A 62 7.26 -24.62 -32.00
CA ASP A 62 6.95 -25.56 -30.92
C ASP A 62 5.48 -25.46 -30.49
N ASP A 63 4.94 -24.24 -30.37
CA ASP A 63 3.54 -24.02 -30.00
C ASP A 63 2.58 -24.53 -31.10
N ILE A 64 2.96 -24.43 -32.39
CA ILE A 64 2.19 -24.98 -33.51
C ILE A 64 2.22 -26.51 -33.48
N GLU A 65 3.39 -27.10 -33.26
CA GLU A 65 3.57 -28.55 -33.18
C GLU A 65 2.76 -29.15 -32.03
N GLU A 66 2.85 -28.57 -30.83
CA GLU A 66 2.08 -29.04 -29.68
C GLU A 66 0.57 -28.86 -29.91
N ALA A 67 0.14 -27.75 -30.52
CA ALA A 67 -1.26 -27.54 -30.84
C ALA A 67 -1.78 -28.55 -31.89
N ARG A 68 -0.96 -28.92 -32.88
CA ARG A 68 -1.26 -29.98 -33.84
C ARG A 68 -1.44 -31.32 -33.12
N ASP A 69 -0.51 -31.67 -32.23
CA ASP A 69 -0.53 -32.95 -31.53
C ASP A 69 -1.74 -33.07 -30.60
N LEU A 70 -2.12 -32.00 -29.90
CA LEU A 70 -3.36 -31.94 -29.12
C LEU A 70 -4.60 -32.13 -30.00
N CYS A 71 -4.62 -31.56 -31.21
CA CYS A 71 -5.73 -31.77 -32.14
C CYS A 71 -5.84 -33.24 -32.57
N ILE A 72 -4.71 -33.90 -32.85
CA ILE A 72 -4.66 -35.33 -33.22
C ILE A 72 -5.09 -36.20 -32.04
N GLN A 73 -4.59 -35.92 -30.84
CA GLN A 73 -4.94 -36.63 -29.63
C GLN A 73 -6.43 -36.51 -29.32
N GLY A 74 -6.98 -35.30 -29.37
CA GLY A 74 -8.40 -35.08 -29.14
C GLY A 74 -9.28 -35.74 -30.17
N HIS A 75 -8.84 -35.79 -31.43
CA HIS A 75 -9.55 -36.52 -32.45
C HIS A 75 -9.62 -38.02 -32.15
N ARG A 76 -8.50 -38.62 -31.70
CA ARG A 76 -8.46 -40.03 -31.29
C ARG A 76 -9.33 -40.31 -30.06
N GLN A 77 -9.39 -39.37 -29.11
CA GLN A 77 -10.16 -39.51 -27.87
C GLN A 77 -11.65 -39.16 -28.04
N GLY A 78 -12.04 -38.53 -29.16
CA GLY A 78 -13.39 -38.03 -29.38
C GLY A 78 -13.74 -36.76 -28.58
N SER A 79 -12.87 -36.28 -27.70
CA SER A 79 -13.02 -35.05 -26.91
C SER A 79 -11.69 -34.30 -26.85
N TRP A 80 -11.72 -32.99 -26.57
CA TRP A 80 -10.48 -32.21 -26.44
C TRP A 80 -9.63 -32.77 -25.28
N PRO A 81 -8.33 -33.05 -25.47
CA PRO A 81 -7.50 -33.59 -24.42
C PRO A 81 -7.40 -32.52 -23.33
N THR A 82 -7.98 -32.81 -22.18
CA THR A 82 -7.68 -32.08 -20.96
C THR A 82 -6.19 -32.29 -20.67
N PRO A 83 -5.45 -31.31 -20.16
CA PRO A 83 -4.02 -31.49 -19.87
C PRO A 83 -3.84 -32.56 -18.79
N GLN A 84 -3.81 -33.84 -19.17
CA GLN A 84 -3.02 -34.81 -18.46
C GLN A 84 -1.59 -34.47 -18.83
N SER A 85 -0.88 -33.90 -17.87
CA SER A 85 0.56 -33.69 -17.92
C SER A 85 1.19 -34.89 -18.63
N HIS A 86 1.72 -34.69 -19.85
CA HIS A 86 2.74 -35.59 -20.35
C HIS A 86 3.92 -35.44 -19.38
N ARG A 87 3.91 -36.28 -18.34
CA ARG A 87 5.05 -36.57 -17.50
C ARG A 87 6.03 -37.31 -18.40
N THR A 88 6.81 -36.56 -19.17
CA THR A 88 8.22 -36.91 -19.26
C THR A 88 8.70 -36.88 -17.81
N VAL A 89 9.09 -38.05 -17.29
CA VAL A 89 9.69 -38.19 -15.98
C VAL A 89 11.06 -37.50 -16.03
N SER A 90 11.04 -36.17 -15.98
CA SER A 90 12.13 -35.37 -15.44
C SER A 90 12.08 -35.63 -13.94
N SER A 91 13.11 -36.28 -13.40
CA SER A 91 13.27 -36.56 -11.98
C SER A 91 13.53 -35.31 -11.11
N GLY A 92 13.42 -34.11 -11.68
CA GLY A 92 13.53 -32.83 -10.97
C GLY A 92 12.16 -32.18 -10.71
N PRO A 93 12.04 -31.35 -9.66
CA PRO A 93 10.82 -30.63 -9.34
C PRO A 93 10.37 -29.75 -10.52
N ASP A 94 9.07 -29.72 -10.79
CA ASP A 94 8.48 -28.81 -11.78
C ASP A 94 8.23 -27.42 -11.16
N TRP A 95 8.29 -26.36 -11.97
CA TRP A 95 8.06 -24.98 -11.50
C TRP A 95 6.67 -24.79 -10.89
N SER A 96 5.67 -25.51 -11.40
CA SER A 96 4.32 -25.51 -10.83
C SER A 96 4.29 -26.16 -9.44
N GLU A 97 4.96 -27.30 -9.28
CA GLU A 97 5.09 -28.00 -8.01
C GLU A 97 5.83 -27.15 -6.96
N LEU A 98 6.96 -26.54 -7.34
CA LEU A 98 7.70 -25.60 -6.50
C LEU A 98 6.80 -24.44 -6.05
N ALA A 99 6.05 -23.85 -6.99
CA ALA A 99 5.20 -22.71 -6.71
C ALA A 99 4.10 -23.06 -5.71
N GLU A 100 3.39 -24.17 -5.91
CA GLU A 100 2.33 -24.62 -4.99
C GLU A 100 2.87 -24.99 -3.60
N ALA A 101 4.03 -25.67 -3.52
CA ALA A 101 4.68 -25.94 -2.25
C ALA A 101 5.04 -24.64 -1.49
N CYS A 102 5.62 -23.66 -2.18
CA CYS A 102 5.92 -22.35 -1.59
C CYS A 102 4.64 -21.59 -1.18
N ILE A 103 3.57 -21.67 -1.95
CA ILE A 103 2.29 -21.03 -1.62
C ILE A 103 1.67 -21.63 -0.37
N ALA A 104 1.71 -22.96 -0.23
CA ALA A 104 1.23 -23.66 0.95
C ALA A 104 2.00 -23.22 2.20
N ASP A 105 3.34 -23.24 2.14
CA ASP A 105 4.21 -22.78 3.23
C ASP A 105 3.97 -21.30 3.59
N ILE A 106 3.93 -20.40 2.60
CA ILE A 106 3.63 -18.97 2.83
C ILE A 106 2.28 -18.79 3.54
N LYS A 107 1.28 -19.59 3.17
CA LYS A 107 -0.05 -19.49 3.79
C LYS A 107 -0.05 -19.91 5.25
N LEU A 108 0.77 -20.90 5.60
CA LEU A 108 0.94 -21.39 6.96
C LEU A 108 1.72 -20.38 7.82
N ARG A 109 2.84 -19.85 7.31
CA ARG A 109 3.70 -18.93 8.06
C ARG A 109 3.17 -17.49 8.16
N ILE A 110 2.38 -17.05 7.18
CA ILE A 110 1.93 -15.65 7.07
C ILE A 110 0.41 -15.60 7.06
N CYS A 111 -0.17 -15.25 8.21
CA CYS A 111 -1.62 -15.10 8.36
C CYS A 111 -2.15 -13.84 7.67
N LYS A 112 -1.42 -12.71 7.72
CA LYS A 112 -1.86 -11.43 7.12
C LYS A 112 -1.90 -11.54 5.59
N GLU A 113 -3.10 -11.51 5.01
CA GLU A 113 -3.33 -11.75 3.58
C GLU A 113 -2.62 -10.71 2.70
N GLY A 114 -2.67 -9.44 3.08
CA GLY A 114 -2.00 -8.36 2.35
C GLY A 114 -0.48 -8.52 2.29
N SER A 115 0.14 -9.14 3.31
CA SER A 115 1.59 -9.34 3.37
C SER A 115 2.08 -10.44 2.44
N ARG A 116 1.23 -11.41 2.09
CA ARG A 116 1.57 -12.55 1.21
C ARG A 116 1.03 -12.42 -0.21
N ALA A 117 0.12 -11.48 -0.46
CA ALA A 117 -0.61 -11.38 -1.72
C ALA A 117 0.28 -11.24 -2.95
N HIS A 118 1.36 -10.46 -2.87
CA HIS A 118 2.28 -10.26 -3.98
C HIS A 118 3.09 -11.51 -4.31
N SER A 119 3.71 -12.13 -3.30
CA SER A 119 4.50 -13.35 -3.49
C SER A 119 3.66 -14.51 -4.01
N ILE A 120 2.45 -14.71 -3.48
CA ILE A 120 1.52 -15.73 -3.99
C ILE A 120 1.13 -15.45 -5.45
N ASN A 121 0.84 -14.19 -5.80
CA ASN A 121 0.50 -13.84 -7.17
C ASN A 121 1.68 -14.05 -8.14
N ASP A 122 2.89 -13.69 -7.74
CA ASP A 122 4.09 -13.91 -8.54
C ASP A 122 4.38 -15.41 -8.71
N LEU A 123 4.23 -16.21 -7.64
CA LEU A 123 4.36 -17.67 -7.68
C LEU A 123 3.36 -18.29 -8.65
N ARG A 124 2.07 -18.03 -8.46
CA ARG A 124 1.00 -18.63 -9.28
C ARG A 124 0.98 -18.20 -10.74
N LYS A 125 1.14 -16.89 -10.98
CA LYS A 125 0.88 -16.32 -12.31
C LYS A 125 2.12 -16.18 -13.16
N ARG A 126 3.31 -16.30 -12.57
CA ARG A 126 4.58 -16.09 -13.29
C ARG A 126 5.52 -17.25 -13.13
N ILE A 127 5.91 -17.58 -11.89
CA ILE A 127 6.94 -18.61 -11.65
C ILE A 127 6.43 -20.00 -12.05
N ALA A 128 5.20 -20.35 -11.71
CA ALA A 128 4.56 -21.61 -12.12
C ALA A 128 4.45 -21.79 -13.65
N GLN A 129 4.70 -20.73 -14.44
CA GLN A 129 4.64 -20.74 -15.91
C GLN A 129 6.04 -20.74 -16.56
N PHE A 130 7.11 -20.84 -15.77
CA PHE A 130 8.47 -20.95 -16.31
C PHE A 130 8.67 -22.29 -17.01
N ARG A 131 9.45 -22.26 -18.09
CA ARG A 131 9.84 -23.45 -18.87
C ARG A 131 11.26 -23.86 -18.50
N GLY A 132 11.55 -25.15 -18.67
CA GLY A 132 12.87 -25.72 -18.39
C GLY A 132 13.08 -26.09 -16.92
N PRO A 133 14.29 -26.54 -16.55
CA PRO A 133 14.57 -27.01 -15.20
C PRO A 133 14.41 -25.93 -14.14
N VAL A 134 14.08 -26.37 -12.93
CA VAL A 134 13.95 -25.51 -11.75
C VAL A 134 15.34 -25.12 -11.25
N GLU A 135 15.75 -23.88 -11.53
CA GLU A 135 17.09 -23.37 -11.27
C GLU A 135 17.09 -21.95 -10.70
N ALA A 136 17.96 -21.70 -9.72
CA ALA A 136 18.10 -20.39 -9.07
C ALA A 136 18.41 -19.26 -10.07
N ARG A 137 19.21 -19.54 -11.10
CA ARG A 137 19.56 -18.57 -12.17
C ARG A 137 18.32 -18.05 -12.91
N ARG A 138 17.29 -18.86 -13.08
CA ARG A 138 16.05 -18.45 -13.75
C ARG A 138 15.24 -17.47 -12.89
N LEU A 139 15.17 -17.73 -11.58
CA LEU A 139 14.57 -16.81 -10.61
C LEU A 139 15.34 -15.50 -10.55
N GLN A 140 16.68 -15.55 -10.55
CA GLN A 140 17.53 -14.37 -10.59
C GLN A 140 17.28 -13.53 -11.86
N ALA A 141 17.27 -14.16 -13.03
CA ALA A 141 16.98 -13.49 -14.30
C ALA A 141 15.60 -12.81 -14.28
N TRP A 142 14.60 -13.47 -13.70
CA TRP A 142 13.29 -12.87 -13.50
C TRP A 142 13.35 -11.64 -12.60
N VAL A 143 14.07 -11.63 -11.49
CA VAL A 143 14.20 -10.40 -10.67
C VAL A 143 14.82 -9.25 -11.48
N LEU A 144 15.84 -9.57 -12.30
CA LEU A 144 16.61 -8.62 -13.10
C LEU A 144 15.85 -8.03 -14.30
N GLU A 145 14.66 -8.52 -14.64
CA GLU A 145 13.75 -7.85 -15.59
C GLU A 145 13.35 -6.44 -15.12
N HIS A 146 13.51 -6.13 -13.83
CA HIS A 146 13.35 -4.80 -13.28
C HIS A 146 14.71 -4.21 -12.89
N ASP A 147 15.09 -3.09 -13.51
CA ASP A 147 16.29 -2.36 -13.14
C ASP A 147 16.19 -1.87 -11.67
N PRO A 148 17.14 -2.21 -10.78
CA PRO A 148 17.11 -1.78 -9.38
C PRO A 148 17.23 -0.26 -9.20
N ARG A 149 17.70 0.50 -10.19
CA ARG A 149 17.79 1.97 -10.16
C ARG A 149 16.48 2.62 -10.58
N LEU A 150 15.86 2.12 -11.65
CA LEU A 150 14.65 2.72 -12.23
C LEU A 150 13.36 2.15 -11.62
N GLN A 151 13.36 0.88 -11.25
CA GLN A 151 12.17 0.10 -10.88
C GLN A 151 12.33 -0.61 -9.53
N LEU A 152 13.01 0.04 -8.57
CA LEU A 152 13.38 -0.55 -7.26
C LEU A 152 12.20 -1.19 -6.50
N LYS A 153 11.00 -0.59 -6.54
CA LYS A 153 9.82 -1.15 -5.85
C LYS A 153 9.44 -2.52 -6.40
N SER A 154 9.41 -2.66 -7.72
CA SER A 154 9.11 -3.92 -8.39
C SER A 154 10.24 -4.93 -8.21
N PHE A 155 11.49 -4.48 -8.29
CA PHE A 155 12.68 -5.28 -8.00
C PHE A 155 12.65 -5.87 -6.57
N ASN A 156 12.45 -5.04 -5.55
CA ASN A 156 12.36 -5.47 -4.15
C ASN A 156 11.17 -6.40 -3.90
N ARG A 157 10.03 -6.20 -4.56
CA ARG A 157 8.89 -7.14 -4.49
C ARG A 157 9.29 -8.53 -4.98
N ARG A 158 10.04 -8.61 -6.09
CA ARG A 158 10.49 -9.91 -6.63
C ARG A 158 11.55 -10.56 -5.73
N ILE A 159 12.47 -9.78 -5.14
CA ILE A 159 13.40 -10.26 -4.09
C ILE A 159 12.63 -10.85 -2.91
N GLU A 160 11.55 -10.21 -2.47
CA GLU A 160 10.74 -10.73 -1.37
C GLU A 160 10.13 -12.09 -1.73
N THR A 161 9.62 -12.26 -2.96
CA THR A 161 9.15 -13.56 -3.46
C THR A 161 10.25 -14.62 -3.41
N LEU A 162 11.48 -14.33 -3.88
CA LEU A 162 12.61 -15.26 -3.76
C LEU A 162 12.95 -15.55 -2.29
N SER A 163 12.87 -14.54 -1.42
CA SER A 163 13.11 -14.71 0.02
C SER A 163 12.05 -15.61 0.68
N GLN A 164 10.84 -15.70 0.13
CA GLN A 164 9.82 -16.64 0.59
C GLN A 164 10.07 -18.06 0.08
N ILE A 165 10.54 -18.22 -1.16
CA ILE A 165 10.97 -19.52 -1.71
C ILE A 165 12.14 -20.09 -0.92
N HIS A 166 13.11 -19.25 -0.54
CA HIS A 166 14.21 -19.68 0.32
C HIS A 166 13.73 -20.13 1.70
N ARG A 167 12.86 -19.34 2.33
CA ARG A 167 12.32 -19.63 3.66
C ARG A 167 11.42 -20.86 3.72
N SER A 168 10.82 -21.28 2.60
CA SER A 168 10.03 -22.51 2.54
C SER A 168 10.88 -23.78 2.51
N GLY A 169 12.21 -23.65 2.40
CA GLY A 169 13.14 -24.76 2.31
C GLY A 169 13.12 -25.50 0.95
N GLN A 170 12.32 -25.02 -0.01
CA GLN A 170 12.17 -25.68 -1.31
C GLN A 170 13.36 -25.45 -2.24
N MET A 171 14.11 -24.37 -2.04
CA MET A 171 15.32 -24.05 -2.81
C MET A 171 16.24 -23.13 -2.01
N ASP A 172 17.53 -23.47 -1.94
CA ASP A 172 18.52 -22.54 -1.40
C ASP A 172 18.79 -21.42 -2.43
N LEU A 173 18.65 -20.17 -1.98
CA LEU A 173 18.83 -18.96 -2.77
C LEU A 173 19.73 -17.96 -2.04
N THR A 174 20.52 -18.43 -1.07
CA THR A 174 21.37 -17.58 -0.21
C THR A 174 22.29 -16.70 -1.04
N ALA A 175 23.00 -17.29 -2.01
CA ALA A 175 23.93 -16.59 -2.87
C ALA A 175 23.23 -15.59 -3.81
N GLU A 176 22.12 -15.99 -4.44
CA GLU A 176 21.34 -15.15 -5.36
C GLU A 176 20.71 -13.97 -4.64
N LEU A 177 20.13 -14.20 -3.46
CA LEU A 177 19.53 -13.14 -2.64
C LEU A 177 20.59 -12.14 -2.19
N GLN A 178 21.77 -12.59 -1.79
CA GLN A 178 22.87 -11.70 -1.43
C GLN A 178 23.27 -10.81 -2.61
N ARG A 179 23.55 -11.41 -3.77
CA ARG A 179 23.88 -10.67 -5.01
C ARG A 179 22.81 -9.65 -5.37
N LEU A 180 21.54 -10.02 -5.34
CA LEU A 180 20.42 -9.12 -5.68
C LEU A 180 20.26 -7.97 -4.67
N ARG A 181 20.50 -8.22 -3.38
CA ARG A 181 20.45 -7.19 -2.34
C ARG A 181 21.60 -6.19 -2.49
N ASP A 182 22.77 -6.63 -2.93
CA ASP A 182 23.92 -5.76 -3.16
C ASP A 182 23.73 -4.79 -4.32
N MET A 183 22.85 -5.10 -5.27
CA MET A 183 22.49 -4.22 -6.39
C MET A 183 21.58 -3.05 -5.99
N ARG A 184 21.07 -3.00 -4.75
CA ARG A 184 20.21 -1.91 -4.29
C ARG A 184 20.99 -0.58 -4.27
N PRO A 185 20.35 0.55 -4.61
CA PRO A 185 20.99 1.85 -4.49
C PRO A 185 21.38 2.12 -3.03
N LYS A 186 22.58 2.67 -2.82
CA LYS A 186 23.13 3.05 -1.51
C LYS A 186 23.49 4.55 -1.51
N GLY A 187 23.65 5.12 -0.32
CA GLY A 187 24.13 6.50 -0.16
C GLY A 187 23.29 7.56 -0.88
N ALA A 188 23.95 8.42 -1.66
CA ALA A 188 23.32 9.53 -2.37
C ALA A 188 22.22 9.08 -3.35
N ALA A 189 22.43 7.98 -4.07
CA ALA A 189 21.44 7.45 -5.03
C ALA A 189 20.12 7.08 -4.32
N GLU A 190 20.19 6.50 -3.12
CA GLU A 190 19.00 6.18 -2.34
C GLU A 190 18.31 7.44 -1.80
N LYS A 191 19.06 8.48 -1.43
CA LYS A 191 18.49 9.76 -1.01
C LYS A 191 17.70 10.43 -2.16
N ILE A 192 18.31 10.52 -3.35
CA ILE A 192 17.68 11.07 -4.55
C ILE A 192 16.40 10.28 -4.88
N ARG A 193 16.49 8.96 -4.92
CA ARG A 193 15.34 8.10 -5.20
C ARG A 193 14.22 8.27 -4.17
N LYS A 194 14.55 8.32 -2.87
CA LYS A 194 13.55 8.58 -1.82
C LYS A 194 12.82 9.89 -2.09
N ALA A 195 13.55 10.96 -2.40
CA ALA A 195 12.96 12.25 -2.75
C ALA A 195 12.02 12.16 -3.97
N SER A 196 12.48 11.56 -5.07
CA SER A 196 11.68 11.43 -6.31
C SER A 196 10.51 10.44 -6.20
N SER A 197 10.58 9.47 -5.30
CA SER A 197 9.53 8.44 -5.14
C SER A 197 8.39 8.83 -4.19
N MET A 198 8.52 9.96 -3.48
CA MET A 198 7.44 10.46 -2.66
C MET A 198 6.32 10.96 -3.56
N ARG A 199 5.19 10.26 -3.53
CA ARG A 199 3.99 10.71 -4.24
C ARG A 199 3.52 12.03 -3.62
N VAL A 200 3.44 13.07 -4.44
CA VAL A 200 2.84 14.35 -4.07
C VAL A 200 1.38 14.13 -3.65
N ARG A 201 0.97 14.76 -2.56
CA ARG A 201 -0.37 14.61 -1.99
C ARG A 201 -1.30 15.68 -2.55
N VAL A 202 -2.59 15.35 -2.53
CA VAL A 202 -3.67 16.27 -2.88
C VAL A 202 -4.34 16.65 -1.56
N ILE A 203 -4.18 17.89 -1.13
CA ILE A 203 -4.71 18.34 0.16
C ILE A 203 -5.84 19.35 -0.12
N PRO A 204 -7.11 18.96 0.09
CA PRO A 204 -8.22 19.90 -0.07
C PRO A 204 -8.20 20.95 1.06
N THR A 205 -8.83 22.10 0.81
CA THR A 205 -9.18 23.03 1.88
C THR A 205 -10.29 22.43 2.73
N ASP A 206 -10.45 22.92 3.97
CA ASP A 206 -11.53 22.43 4.84
C ASP A 206 -12.91 22.82 4.31
N GLU A 207 -13.02 23.96 3.64
CA GLU A 207 -14.23 24.40 2.96
C GLU A 207 -14.61 23.46 1.79
N ASP A 208 -13.66 23.17 0.89
CA ASP A 208 -13.90 22.25 -0.23
C ASP A 208 -14.24 20.84 0.25
N LEU A 209 -13.58 20.40 1.32
CA LEU A 209 -13.80 19.10 1.93
C LEU A 209 -15.18 19.02 2.57
N GLN A 210 -15.61 20.05 3.32
CA GLN A 210 -16.95 20.13 3.89
C GLN A 210 -18.02 20.17 2.78
N HIS A 211 -17.89 21.05 1.80
CA HIS A 211 -18.80 21.13 0.65
C HIS A 211 -18.90 19.79 -0.11
N TRP A 212 -17.81 19.03 -0.17
CA TRP A 212 -17.84 17.71 -0.77
C TRP A 212 -18.55 16.69 0.12
N LEU A 213 -18.25 16.63 1.41
CA LEU A 213 -18.91 15.74 2.37
C LEU A 213 -20.43 15.98 2.40
N ASP A 214 -20.85 17.25 2.38
CA ASP A 214 -22.27 17.66 2.39
C ASP A 214 -23.08 17.10 1.20
N ARG A 215 -22.42 16.75 0.09
CA ARG A 215 -23.06 16.23 -1.13
C ARG A 215 -23.01 14.70 -1.24
N LEU A 216 -22.38 14.01 -0.30
CA LEU A 216 -22.29 12.56 -0.33
C LEU A 216 -23.58 11.92 0.20
N GLU A 217 -23.92 10.76 -0.36
CA GLU A 217 -24.96 9.90 0.20
C GLU A 217 -24.67 9.55 1.67
N PRO A 218 -25.69 9.42 2.54
CA PRO A 218 -25.52 9.35 4.00
C PRO A 218 -24.47 8.35 4.50
N PHE A 219 -24.46 7.12 3.95
CA PHE A 219 -23.45 6.11 4.31
C PHE A 219 -22.02 6.58 4.00
N HIS A 220 -21.81 7.17 2.82
CA HIS A 220 -20.49 7.64 2.41
C HIS A 220 -20.10 8.92 3.14
N GLN A 221 -21.05 9.83 3.38
CA GLN A 221 -20.85 11.04 4.16
C GLN A 221 -20.36 10.68 5.56
N TRP A 222 -20.99 9.73 6.23
CA TRP A 222 -20.58 9.27 7.56
C TRP A 222 -19.19 8.62 7.53
N VAL A 223 -18.94 7.67 6.61
CA VAL A 223 -17.64 6.98 6.51
C VAL A 223 -16.48 7.94 6.23
N PHE A 224 -16.64 8.84 5.26
CA PHE A 224 -15.60 9.83 4.94
C PHE A 224 -15.53 10.95 5.98
N GLY A 225 -16.65 11.29 6.61
CA GLY A 225 -16.75 12.18 7.75
C GLY A 225 -15.87 11.68 8.90
N CYS A 226 -15.98 10.41 9.31
CA CYS A 226 -15.10 9.84 10.34
C CYS A 226 -13.61 9.92 9.94
N ILE A 227 -13.25 9.52 8.72
CA ILE A 227 -11.86 9.54 8.26
C ILE A 227 -11.30 10.98 8.23
N ALA A 228 -12.09 11.93 7.75
CA ALA A 228 -11.70 13.33 7.62
C ALA A 228 -11.63 14.05 8.98
N THR A 229 -12.57 13.76 9.89
CA THR A 229 -12.71 14.44 11.20
C THR A 229 -11.64 13.99 12.20
N TYR A 230 -11.23 12.73 12.15
CA TYR A 230 -10.29 12.14 13.12
C TYR A 230 -8.94 11.73 12.51
N GLY A 231 -8.76 11.94 11.21
CA GLY A 231 -7.54 11.57 10.51
C GLY A 231 -7.25 10.07 10.52
N LEU A 232 -8.28 9.21 10.52
CA LEU A 232 -8.10 7.76 10.53
C LEU A 232 -7.36 7.30 9.26
N ARG A 233 -6.49 6.29 9.39
CA ARG A 233 -6.18 5.47 8.20
C ARG A 233 -7.49 4.79 7.80
N PRO A 234 -7.78 4.62 6.50
CA PRO A 234 -9.08 4.09 6.10
C PRO A 234 -9.48 2.78 6.80
N HIS A 235 -8.55 1.84 6.97
CA HIS A 235 -8.85 0.58 7.69
C HIS A 235 -9.07 0.73 9.21
N GLU A 236 -8.59 1.80 9.84
CA GLU A 236 -8.76 2.01 11.29
C GLU A 236 -10.24 2.18 11.66
N LEU A 237 -11.08 2.68 10.74
CA LEU A 237 -12.51 2.85 10.97
C LEU A 237 -13.23 1.55 11.33
N TRP A 238 -12.84 0.40 10.75
CA TRP A 238 -13.42 -0.90 11.09
C TRP A 238 -13.09 -1.37 12.52
N HIS A 239 -12.01 -0.84 13.09
CA HIS A 239 -11.51 -1.26 14.39
C HIS A 239 -11.79 -0.26 15.50
N ALA A 240 -12.09 0.99 15.17
CA ALA A 240 -12.41 2.02 16.13
C ALA A 240 -13.59 1.59 17.02
N GLU A 241 -13.54 1.98 18.29
CA GLU A 241 -14.43 1.46 19.34
C GLU A 241 -15.58 2.41 19.71
N GLY A 242 -15.53 3.65 19.22
CA GLY A 242 -16.57 4.64 19.48
C GLY A 242 -16.02 6.06 19.56
N ILE A 243 -16.95 7.01 19.61
CA ILE A 243 -16.70 8.42 19.89
C ILE A 243 -17.29 8.71 21.27
N ASP A 244 -16.46 9.20 22.18
CA ASP A 244 -16.87 9.43 23.57
C ASP A 244 -17.69 10.72 23.77
N SER A 245 -18.01 11.03 25.03
CA SER A 245 -18.76 12.24 25.38
C SER A 245 -18.03 13.54 25.03
N GLN A 246 -16.69 13.51 25.04
CA GLN A 246 -15.81 14.64 24.72
C GLN A 246 -15.51 14.74 23.21
N GLY A 247 -16.12 13.86 22.39
CA GLY A 247 -15.91 13.86 20.95
C GLY A 247 -14.60 13.23 20.51
N TRP A 248 -13.93 12.44 21.36
CA TRP A 248 -12.71 11.72 21.00
C TRP A 248 -13.03 10.33 20.47
N ILE A 249 -12.36 9.92 19.39
CA ILE A 249 -12.47 8.56 18.86
C ILE A 249 -11.36 7.66 19.43
N SER A 250 -11.72 6.43 19.78
CA SER A 250 -10.78 5.42 20.29
C SER A 250 -10.38 4.43 19.20
N ILE A 251 -9.08 4.25 18.98
CA ILE A 251 -8.53 3.26 18.03
C ILE A 251 -7.71 2.23 18.80
N PRO A 252 -8.16 0.97 18.88
CA PRO A 252 -7.51 -0.02 19.72
C PRO A 252 -6.15 -0.45 19.18
N GLY A 253 -5.25 -0.71 20.12
CA GLY A 253 -3.87 -1.10 19.87
C GLY A 253 -3.58 -2.58 20.10
N ASP A 254 -4.15 -3.50 19.34
CA ASP A 254 -3.99 -4.94 19.62
C ASP A 254 -3.70 -5.76 18.37
N MET A 255 -2.69 -5.39 17.58
CA MET A 255 -2.37 -6.07 16.30
C MET A 255 -3.51 -6.04 15.25
N LYS A 256 -4.64 -5.40 15.59
CA LYS A 256 -5.77 -5.02 14.75
C LYS A 256 -5.34 -4.01 13.68
N THR A 257 -4.43 -3.11 14.02
CA THR A 257 -3.81 -2.13 13.11
C THR A 257 -2.29 -2.27 13.17
N LYS A 258 -1.55 -1.55 12.32
CA LYS A 258 -0.07 -1.46 12.44
C LYS A 258 0.36 -0.50 13.55
N THR A 259 -0.61 0.12 14.20
CA THR A 259 -0.47 1.23 15.13
C THR A 259 -0.71 0.74 16.54
N GLY A 260 -0.03 1.36 17.50
CA GLY A 260 -0.40 1.24 18.90
C GLY A 260 -1.77 1.87 19.14
N GLU A 261 -2.30 1.65 20.33
CA GLU A 261 -3.52 2.29 20.79
C GLU A 261 -3.36 3.80 20.72
N HIS A 262 -4.38 4.49 20.25
CA HIS A 262 -4.40 5.94 20.20
C HIS A 262 -5.83 6.47 20.17
N PHE A 263 -5.95 7.74 20.57
CA PHE A 263 -7.18 8.49 20.61
C PHE A 263 -7.01 9.76 19.80
N ALA A 264 -8.01 10.14 19.02
CA ALA A 264 -7.96 11.35 18.21
C ALA A 264 -9.13 12.28 18.54
N PRO A 265 -8.89 13.59 18.78
CA PRO A 265 -9.97 14.56 18.88
C PRO A 265 -10.62 14.79 17.51
N ALA A 266 -11.85 15.26 17.52
CA ALA A 266 -12.50 15.74 16.31
C ALA A 266 -11.92 17.11 15.93
N VAL A 267 -11.52 17.29 14.67
CA VAL A 267 -11.14 18.60 14.15
C VAL A 267 -11.72 18.77 12.74
N PRO A 268 -12.60 19.74 12.48
CA PRO A 268 -13.25 20.59 13.47
C PRO A 268 -14.25 19.78 14.32
N GLU A 269 -14.42 20.16 15.59
CA GLU A 269 -15.35 19.50 16.51
C GLU A 269 -16.80 19.50 15.96
N ALA A 270 -17.21 20.60 15.32
CA ALA A 270 -18.55 20.76 14.75
C ALA A 270 -18.93 19.69 13.70
N TRP A 271 -17.95 18.99 13.11
CA TRP A 271 -18.23 17.90 12.17
C TRP A 271 -18.81 16.65 12.83
N VAL A 272 -18.63 16.47 14.14
CA VAL A 272 -19.25 15.37 14.89
C VAL A 272 -20.77 15.47 14.82
N GLU A 273 -21.32 16.64 15.09
CA GLU A 273 -22.77 16.89 15.03
C GLU A 273 -23.27 17.01 13.59
N ARG A 274 -22.57 17.77 12.73
CA ARG A 274 -22.97 18.01 11.33
C ARG A 274 -23.23 16.72 10.56
N TYR A 275 -22.40 15.70 10.76
CA TYR A 275 -22.50 14.41 10.06
C TYR A 275 -23.06 13.29 10.95
N GLY A 276 -23.55 13.62 12.15
CA GLY A 276 -24.07 12.67 13.12
C GLY A 276 -23.09 11.52 13.41
N LEU A 277 -21.80 11.81 13.54
CA LEU A 277 -20.75 10.79 13.62
C LEU A 277 -20.92 9.91 14.86
N ARG A 278 -21.23 10.52 16.01
CA ARG A 278 -21.48 9.83 17.27
C ARG A 278 -22.87 9.21 17.32
N GLU A 279 -23.91 9.96 16.94
CA GLU A 279 -25.31 9.52 16.98
C GLU A 279 -25.55 8.28 16.11
N ASN A 280 -24.98 8.25 14.91
CA ASN A 280 -25.18 7.17 13.94
C ASN A 280 -24.13 6.05 14.07
N TRP A 281 -23.30 6.06 15.12
CA TRP A 281 -22.17 5.14 15.25
C TRP A 281 -22.58 3.68 15.13
N GLU A 282 -23.41 3.20 16.06
CA GLU A 282 -23.84 1.78 16.09
C GLU A 282 -24.48 1.34 14.77
N HIS A 283 -25.33 2.19 14.19
CA HIS A 283 -26.06 1.86 12.98
C HIS A 283 -25.15 1.80 11.75
N VAL A 284 -24.38 2.86 11.47
CA VAL A 284 -23.60 2.97 10.24
C VAL A 284 -22.29 2.19 10.32
N HIS A 285 -21.65 2.14 11.50
CA HIS A 285 -20.49 1.26 11.74
C HIS A 285 -20.88 -0.21 11.64
N GLY A 286 -22.05 -0.59 12.14
CA GLY A 286 -22.64 -1.91 11.94
C GLY A 286 -22.83 -2.24 10.45
N GLN A 287 -23.41 -1.32 9.68
CA GLN A 287 -23.53 -1.48 8.22
C GLN A 287 -22.17 -1.62 7.51
N LEU A 288 -21.16 -0.83 7.90
CA LEU A 288 -19.81 -0.91 7.35
C LEU A 288 -19.20 -2.30 7.57
N ASN A 289 -19.31 -2.83 8.79
CA ASN A 289 -18.81 -4.15 9.17
C ASN A 289 -19.59 -5.29 8.50
N ALA A 290 -20.90 -5.14 8.32
CA ALA A 290 -21.72 -6.10 7.57
C ALA A 290 -21.38 -6.12 6.08
N ARG A 291 -21.13 -4.94 5.48
CA ARG A 291 -20.79 -4.81 4.05
C ARG A 291 -19.40 -5.36 3.72
N TRP A 292 -18.41 -5.07 4.57
CA TRP A 292 -17.03 -5.51 4.39
C TRP A 292 -16.43 -5.99 5.71
N THR A 293 -16.65 -7.27 6.00
CA THR A 293 -16.27 -7.86 7.29
C THR A 293 -14.76 -8.04 7.42
N VAL A 294 -14.22 -7.59 8.55
CA VAL A 294 -12.86 -7.91 8.97
C VAL A 294 -12.80 -9.36 9.44
N ARG A 295 -11.81 -10.10 8.95
CA ARG A 295 -11.52 -11.45 9.40
C ARG A 295 -10.36 -11.44 10.38
N PHE A 296 -10.46 -12.30 11.38
CA PHE A 296 -9.45 -12.48 12.41
C PHE A 296 -8.87 -13.89 12.34
N ALA A 297 -7.60 -14.02 12.69
CA ALA A 297 -6.94 -15.29 12.96
C ALA A 297 -6.24 -15.21 14.31
N GLU A 298 -6.10 -16.32 14.99
CA GLU A 298 -5.34 -16.40 16.23
C GLU A 298 -3.90 -16.81 15.93
N VAL A 299 -2.94 -16.05 16.45
CA VAL A 299 -1.50 -16.33 16.32
C VAL A 299 -0.87 -16.16 17.68
N SER A 300 -0.34 -17.25 18.23
CA SER A 300 0.30 -17.27 19.56
C SER A 300 -0.58 -16.65 20.66
N GLY A 301 -1.88 -16.97 20.65
CA GLY A 301 -2.86 -16.45 21.62
C GLY A 301 -3.35 -15.02 21.36
N VAL A 302 -2.88 -14.36 20.29
CA VAL A 302 -3.29 -13.00 19.92
C VAL A 302 -4.18 -13.02 18.69
N LYS A 303 -5.35 -12.37 18.78
CA LYS A 303 -6.24 -12.17 17.62
C LYS A 303 -5.68 -11.08 16.71
N ILE A 304 -5.43 -11.43 15.46
CA ILE A 304 -4.90 -10.50 14.47
C ILE A 304 -5.88 -10.32 13.31
N ALA A 305 -6.05 -9.08 12.86
CA ALA A 305 -6.82 -8.80 11.65
C ALA A 305 -6.02 -9.20 10.40
N VAL A 306 -6.59 -10.07 9.56
CA VAL A 306 -5.86 -10.65 8.41
C VAL A 306 -6.11 -9.95 7.08
N ASN A 307 -7.22 -9.22 6.94
CA ASN A 307 -7.70 -8.69 5.67
C ASN A 307 -7.90 -7.15 5.63
N ASN A 308 -7.27 -6.37 6.52
CA ASN A 308 -7.38 -4.90 6.53
C ASN A 308 -7.17 -4.23 5.16
N VAL A 309 -6.19 -4.72 4.39
CA VAL A 309 -5.90 -4.22 3.05
C VAL A 309 -7.07 -4.50 2.10
N ALA A 310 -7.74 -5.65 2.25
CA ALA A 310 -8.86 -6.03 1.40
C ALA A 310 -10.08 -5.15 1.69
N VAL A 311 -10.46 -4.95 2.96
CA VAL A 311 -11.61 -4.10 3.32
C VAL A 311 -11.36 -2.64 2.93
N SER A 312 -10.14 -2.13 3.13
CA SER A 312 -9.75 -0.82 2.58
C SER A 312 -9.93 -0.78 1.06
N ASN A 313 -9.38 -1.76 0.33
CA ASN A 313 -9.49 -1.79 -1.13
C ASN A 313 -10.95 -1.87 -1.60
N SER A 314 -11.84 -2.52 -0.85
CA SER A 314 -13.27 -2.53 -1.16
C SER A 314 -13.88 -1.14 -1.06
N LEU A 315 -13.56 -0.37 -0.01
CA LEU A 315 -13.95 1.03 0.09
C LEU A 315 -13.38 1.88 -1.06
N TYR A 316 -12.10 1.70 -1.40
CA TYR A 316 -11.51 2.38 -2.57
C TYR A 316 -12.22 2.02 -3.88
N LYS A 317 -12.62 0.76 -4.07
CA LYS A 317 -13.34 0.33 -5.28
C LYS A 317 -14.75 0.92 -5.31
N GLU A 318 -15.44 0.96 -4.18
CA GLU A 318 -16.74 1.63 -4.05
C GLU A 318 -16.63 3.10 -4.51
N PHE A 319 -15.61 3.80 -4.02
CA PHE A 319 -15.30 5.18 -4.38
C PHE A 319 -15.00 5.37 -5.88
N GLN A 320 -14.43 4.35 -6.51
CA GLN A 320 -14.10 4.36 -7.94
C GLN A 320 -15.27 3.96 -8.84
N ARG A 321 -16.40 3.47 -8.29
CA ARG A 321 -17.58 3.17 -9.10
C ARG A 321 -18.15 4.45 -9.69
N LYS A 322 -18.63 4.34 -10.94
CA LYS A 322 -19.28 5.45 -11.65
C LYS A 322 -20.54 5.85 -10.87
N GLY A 323 -20.49 7.00 -10.19
CA GLY A 323 -21.62 7.53 -9.42
C GLY A 323 -21.20 8.44 -8.26
N LEU A 324 -20.08 8.13 -7.59
CA LEU A 324 -19.61 8.96 -6.49
C LEU A 324 -18.82 10.17 -7.02
N GLN A 325 -19.28 11.37 -6.69
CA GLN A 325 -18.61 12.62 -7.09
C GLN A 325 -17.24 12.71 -6.42
N LYS A 326 -16.18 12.85 -7.21
CA LYS A 326 -14.81 12.97 -6.68
C LYS A 326 -14.55 14.40 -6.22
N LEU A 327 -13.86 14.53 -5.09
CA LEU A 327 -13.24 15.79 -4.70
C LEU A 327 -11.95 15.99 -5.48
N TRP A 328 -11.86 17.07 -6.24
CA TRP A 328 -10.65 17.49 -6.93
C TRP A 328 -10.01 18.63 -6.16
N ALA A 329 -8.70 18.58 -6.00
CA ALA A 329 -7.95 19.64 -5.32
C ALA A 329 -6.55 19.79 -5.93
N PRO A 330 -5.87 20.93 -5.66
CA PRO A 330 -4.53 21.17 -6.16
C PRO A 330 -3.52 20.14 -5.65
N ILE A 331 -2.55 19.82 -6.50
CA ILE A 331 -1.39 19.02 -6.12
C ILE A 331 -0.48 19.87 -5.23
N ALA A 332 -0.18 19.42 -4.01
CA ALA A 332 0.44 20.26 -2.97
C ALA A 332 1.80 20.89 -3.34
N ASP A 333 2.61 20.18 -4.13
CA ASP A 333 3.94 20.62 -4.60
C ASP A 333 4.06 20.52 -6.14
N GLY A 334 2.98 20.75 -6.89
CA GLY A 334 3.00 20.61 -8.35
C GLY A 334 1.92 21.37 -9.08
N GLU A 335 2.01 21.40 -10.40
CA GLU A 335 1.00 22.00 -11.26
C GLU A 335 -0.14 21.01 -11.54
N GLY A 336 -1.38 21.51 -11.54
CA GLY A 336 -2.57 20.74 -11.89
C GLY A 336 -3.39 20.27 -10.70
N MET A 337 -4.44 19.53 -11.05
CA MET A 337 -5.44 18.99 -10.12
C MET A 337 -5.40 17.47 -10.17
N ASP A 338 -5.59 16.84 -9.02
CA ASP A 338 -5.86 15.40 -8.94
C ASP A 338 -6.98 15.18 -7.92
N TRP A 339 -7.56 13.98 -7.92
CA TRP A 339 -8.65 13.67 -7.00
C TRP A 339 -8.11 13.22 -5.64
N VAL A 340 -8.80 13.66 -4.58
CA VAL A 340 -8.49 13.34 -3.19
C VAL A 340 -8.80 11.88 -2.89
N ARG A 341 -7.79 11.10 -2.51
CA ARG A 341 -7.98 9.71 -2.09
C ARG A 341 -8.37 9.65 -0.61
N PRO A 342 -9.03 8.56 -0.16
CA PRO A 342 -9.33 8.33 1.25
C PRO A 342 -8.14 8.54 2.20
N TYR A 343 -6.93 8.11 1.81
CA TYR A 343 -5.73 8.35 2.64
C TYR A 343 -5.26 9.81 2.63
N ASP A 344 -5.58 10.59 1.60
CA ASP A 344 -5.23 12.01 1.53
C ASP A 344 -6.05 12.83 2.56
N LEU A 345 -7.25 12.36 2.96
CA LEU A 345 -8.05 12.95 4.05
C LEU A 345 -7.31 12.92 5.40
N ARG A 346 -6.56 11.85 5.67
CA ARG A 346 -5.70 11.77 6.85
C ARG A 346 -4.57 12.81 6.83
N HIS A 347 -4.04 13.12 5.64
CA HIS A 347 -3.07 14.21 5.50
C HIS A 347 -3.73 15.58 5.72
N ALA A 348 -4.96 15.77 5.22
CA ALA A 348 -5.73 16.98 5.46
C ALA A 348 -5.98 17.20 6.97
N TYR A 349 -6.38 16.16 7.71
CA TYR A 349 -6.54 16.23 9.17
C TYR A 349 -5.25 16.66 9.89
N ALA A 350 -4.09 16.10 9.54
CA ALA A 350 -2.82 16.50 10.16
C ALA A 350 -2.50 17.99 9.93
N ILE A 351 -2.75 18.49 8.72
CA ILE A 351 -2.56 19.90 8.38
C ILE A 351 -3.58 20.77 9.10
N ARG A 352 -4.82 20.31 9.23
CA ARG A 352 -5.87 20.99 9.96
C ARG A 352 -5.52 21.11 11.43
N CYS A 353 -5.11 20.04 12.10
CA CYS A 353 -4.64 20.10 13.49
C CYS A 353 -3.48 21.11 13.64
N ALA A 354 -2.51 21.09 12.73
CA ALA A 354 -1.39 22.03 12.80
C ALA A 354 -1.76 23.49 12.55
N THR A 355 -2.96 23.79 12.02
CA THR A 355 -3.35 25.16 11.63
C THR A 355 -4.63 25.68 12.26
N SER A 356 -5.47 24.82 12.81
CA SER A 356 -6.74 25.14 13.46
C SER A 356 -6.53 25.86 14.79
N VAL A 357 -7.50 26.70 15.15
CA VAL A 357 -7.55 27.34 16.47
C VAL A 357 -7.96 26.37 17.57
N GLU A 358 -8.75 25.34 17.24
CA GLU A 358 -9.24 24.31 18.19
C GLU A 358 -8.11 23.47 18.79
N THR A 359 -6.97 23.42 18.11
CA THR A 359 -5.79 22.63 18.51
C THR A 359 -4.55 23.51 18.66
N ALA A 360 -4.75 24.81 18.90
CA ALA A 360 -3.66 25.78 19.01
C ALA A 360 -2.70 25.47 20.17
N GLU A 361 -3.20 24.87 21.25
CA GLU A 361 -2.42 24.47 22.43
C GLU A 361 -1.65 23.15 22.24
N ALA A 362 -2.03 22.34 21.23
CA ALA A 362 -1.40 21.06 20.97
C ALA A 362 -0.10 21.21 20.16
N PHE A 363 0.88 20.39 20.51
CA PHE A 363 2.17 20.33 19.84
C PHE A 363 2.20 19.19 18.82
N ASP A 364 3.25 19.17 17.99
CA ASP A 364 3.38 18.19 16.90
C ASP A 364 3.47 16.75 17.42
N ASP A 365 3.96 16.55 18.64
CA ASP A 365 4.02 15.27 19.35
C ASP A 365 2.65 14.81 19.87
N ASP A 366 1.82 15.72 20.38
CA ASP A 366 0.41 15.41 20.70
C ASP A 366 -0.34 14.96 19.44
N MET A 367 -0.23 15.75 18.37
CA MET A 367 -0.85 15.44 17.07
C MET A 367 -0.29 14.15 16.45
N ALA A 368 0.99 13.87 16.68
CA ALA A 368 1.60 12.61 16.25
C ALA A 368 1.01 11.41 17.02
N THR A 369 0.81 11.57 18.32
CA THR A 369 0.19 10.59 19.22
C THR A 369 -1.26 10.32 18.83
N TRP A 370 -2.04 11.38 18.54
CA TRP A 370 -3.42 11.23 18.05
C TRP A 370 -3.53 10.44 16.75
N MET A 371 -2.46 10.41 15.96
CA MET A 371 -2.41 9.66 14.72
C MET A 371 -1.66 8.32 14.87
N GLY A 372 -1.21 7.95 16.06
CA GLY A 372 -0.46 6.70 16.28
C GLY A 372 0.87 6.64 15.52
N HIS A 373 1.65 7.72 15.47
CA HIS A 373 3.02 7.64 14.93
C HIS A 373 3.98 8.54 15.71
N GLY A 374 5.28 8.34 15.54
CA GLY A 374 6.28 9.24 16.13
C GLY A 374 6.31 10.60 15.44
N VAL A 375 6.75 11.64 16.17
CA VAL A 375 6.83 13.03 15.68
C VAL A 375 7.66 13.18 14.39
N ASP A 376 8.74 12.40 14.25
CA ASP A 376 9.57 12.41 13.03
C ASP A 376 8.81 11.93 11.79
N VAL A 377 7.94 10.93 11.98
CA VAL A 377 7.06 10.44 10.92
C VAL A 377 6.00 11.50 10.62
N HIS A 378 5.42 12.11 11.66
CA HIS A 378 4.42 13.16 11.52
C HIS A 378 4.92 14.34 10.69
N ARG A 379 6.07 14.92 11.08
CA ARG A 379 6.68 16.06 10.39
C ARG A 379 7.07 15.75 8.96
N ARG A 380 7.75 14.61 8.74
CA ARG A 380 8.32 14.24 7.44
C ARG A 380 7.28 13.81 6.42
N ILE A 381 6.19 13.16 6.85
CA ILE A 381 5.18 12.57 5.95
C ILE A 381 3.94 13.45 5.83
N TYR A 382 3.47 14.04 6.94
CA TYR A 382 2.20 14.73 7.00
C TYR A 382 2.37 16.24 6.93
N LEU A 383 3.14 16.83 7.85
CA LEU A 383 3.32 18.30 7.87
C LEU A 383 4.21 18.83 6.74
N ARG A 384 4.86 17.94 5.97
CA ARG A 384 5.64 18.31 4.78
C ARG A 384 4.84 19.19 3.81
N TRP A 385 3.55 18.89 3.63
CA TRP A 385 2.68 19.58 2.67
C TRP A 385 2.09 20.88 3.21
N LEU A 386 2.45 21.27 4.44
CA LEU A 386 2.11 22.58 4.99
C LEU A 386 3.08 23.62 4.41
N SER A 387 2.53 24.63 3.72
CA SER A 387 3.34 25.72 3.16
C SER A 387 4.12 26.45 4.26
N SER A 388 5.28 26.99 3.90
CA SER A 388 6.13 27.74 4.84
C SER A 388 5.41 28.94 5.47
N SER A 389 4.52 29.60 4.72
CA SER A 389 3.68 30.70 5.22
C SER A 389 2.70 30.22 6.28
N ARG A 390 1.89 29.20 5.99
CA ARG A 390 0.93 28.63 6.96
C ARG A 390 1.61 28.06 8.20
N ARG A 391 2.80 27.46 8.03
CA ARG A 391 3.62 27.00 9.16
C ARG A 391 4.08 28.16 10.03
N LYS A 392 4.52 29.28 9.42
CA LYS A 392 4.91 30.50 10.15
C LYS A 392 3.74 31.10 10.91
N GLU A 393 2.57 31.21 10.28
CA GLU A 393 1.35 31.72 10.92
C GLU A 393 0.92 30.87 12.12
N ALA A 394 0.93 29.54 11.98
CA ALA A 394 0.63 28.62 13.07
C ALA A 394 1.61 28.79 14.24
N LEU A 395 2.91 28.90 13.96
CA LEU A 395 3.93 29.15 14.99
C LEU A 395 3.77 30.52 15.66
N GLN A 396 3.40 31.55 14.89
CA GLN A 396 3.14 32.89 15.43
C GLN A 396 1.92 32.90 16.35
N ARG A 397 0.84 32.19 15.98
CA ARG A 397 -0.34 32.03 16.83
C ARG A 397 -0.02 31.29 18.14
N ARG A 398 0.73 30.19 18.08
CA ARG A 398 1.23 29.46 19.26
C ARG A 398 2.05 30.37 20.19
N ARG A 399 2.93 31.21 19.63
CA ARG A 399 3.70 32.18 20.41
C ARG A 399 2.83 33.30 21.00
N GLY A 400 1.84 33.79 20.26
CA GLY A 400 0.92 34.84 20.73
C GLY A 400 0.08 34.40 21.93
N GLN A 401 -0.40 33.15 21.94
CA GLN A 401 -1.12 32.57 23.08
C GLN A 401 -0.19 32.21 24.24
N GLY A 402 1.01 31.67 23.95
CA GLY A 402 2.01 31.35 24.98
C GLY A 402 2.51 32.58 25.78
N VAL A 403 2.50 33.78 25.18
CA VAL A 403 2.80 35.04 25.88
C VAL A 403 1.62 35.52 26.74
N ALA A 404 0.37 35.21 26.36
CA ALA A 404 -0.80 35.56 27.17
C ALA A 404 -0.92 34.68 28.43
N VAL A 405 -0.53 33.40 28.35
CA VAL A 405 -0.58 32.45 29.48
C VAL A 405 0.70 32.51 30.34
N ASN A 406 1.86 32.87 29.77
CA ASN A 406 3.11 33.14 30.50
C ASN A 406 3.42 34.64 30.64
N ALA A 407 2.40 35.50 30.67
CA ALA A 407 2.56 36.78 31.33
C ALA A 407 2.78 36.47 32.81
N ILE A 408 4.04 36.25 33.19
CA ILE A 408 4.49 36.36 34.57
C ILE A 408 3.85 37.66 35.04
N GLN A 409 2.90 37.57 35.99
CA GLN A 409 2.54 38.75 36.74
C GLN A 409 3.86 39.29 37.24
N SER A 410 4.30 40.43 36.69
CA SER A 410 5.45 41.12 37.21
C SER A 410 5.06 41.54 38.62
N HIS A 411 5.33 40.69 39.59
CA HIS A 411 5.41 41.08 40.98
C HIS A 411 6.64 41.97 41.10
N THR A 412 6.54 43.19 40.58
CA THR A 412 7.29 44.33 41.11
C THR A 412 6.67 44.72 42.44
N ALA A 413 6.70 43.80 43.40
CA ALA A 413 6.72 44.16 44.80
C ALA A 413 8.20 44.33 45.15
N PRO A 414 8.65 45.51 45.62
CA PRO A 414 10.01 45.64 46.12
C PRO A 414 10.15 44.66 47.29
N VAL A 415 10.99 43.65 47.14
CA VAL A 415 11.39 42.79 48.27
C VAL A 415 12.14 43.70 49.23
N ALA A 416 11.50 44.06 50.34
CA ALA A 416 12.16 44.75 51.44
C ALA A 416 13.30 43.85 51.93
N LEU A 417 14.49 44.42 52.05
CA LEU A 417 15.62 43.72 52.65
C LEU A 417 15.27 43.40 54.12
N PRO A 418 15.69 42.24 54.64
CA PRO A 418 15.57 41.92 56.06
C PRO A 418 16.12 43.06 56.94
N ASP A 419 15.43 43.38 58.04
CA ASP A 419 15.70 44.55 58.91
C ASP A 419 17.13 44.60 59.48
N ASP A 420 17.84 43.48 59.43
CA ASP A 420 19.20 43.26 59.87
C ASP A 420 20.27 43.61 58.82
N ILE A 421 19.89 43.92 57.58
CA ILE A 421 20.82 44.38 56.53
C ILE A 421 20.78 45.90 56.41
N THR A 422 21.69 46.56 57.13
CA THR A 422 21.86 48.02 57.04
C THR A 422 22.52 48.42 55.70
N PRO A 423 22.25 49.64 55.20
CA PRO A 423 22.90 50.16 53.99
C PRO A 423 24.43 50.13 54.05
N ASP A 424 25.00 50.32 55.23
CA ASP A 424 26.45 50.30 55.46
C ASP A 424 27.05 48.89 55.25
N LEU A 425 26.34 47.84 55.66
CA LEU A 425 26.75 46.45 55.42
C LEU A 425 26.73 46.11 53.92
N LEU A 426 25.76 46.64 53.19
CA LEU A 426 25.65 46.53 51.73
C LEU A 426 26.79 47.24 51.01
N GLU A 427 27.17 48.44 51.47
CA GLU A 427 28.28 49.18 50.90
C GLU A 427 29.63 48.51 51.20
N MET A 428 29.80 47.99 52.42
CA MET A 428 30.99 47.24 52.83
C MET A 428 31.13 45.94 52.03
N ALA A 429 30.05 45.19 51.82
CA ALA A 429 30.04 44.00 50.97
C ALA A 429 30.41 44.31 49.50
N ARG A 430 29.93 45.43 48.96
CA ARG A 430 30.31 45.89 47.61
C ARG A 430 31.80 46.26 47.52
N LYS A 431 32.33 46.95 48.53
CA LYS A 431 33.76 47.31 48.61
C LYS A 431 34.66 46.07 48.74
N LEU A 432 34.28 45.10 49.58
CA LEU A 432 35.01 43.83 49.74
C LEU A 432 35.02 42.98 48.47
N LYS A 433 33.90 42.97 47.72
CA LYS A 433 33.80 42.30 46.42
C LYS A 433 34.65 43.00 45.35
N ALA A 434 34.66 44.34 45.32
CA ALA A 434 35.49 45.12 44.41
C ALA A 434 37.01 44.98 44.72
N ALA A 435 37.37 44.76 45.98
CA ALA A 435 38.73 44.48 46.42
C ALA A 435 39.19 43.02 46.16
N GLY A 436 38.34 42.16 45.59
CA GLY A 436 38.67 40.77 45.25
C GLY A 436 38.83 39.84 46.47
N LEU A 437 38.39 40.26 47.65
CA LEU A 437 38.59 39.52 48.91
C LEU A 437 37.51 38.49 49.20
N VAL A 438 36.50 38.35 48.34
CA VAL A 438 35.41 37.36 48.49
C VAL A 438 35.47 36.40 47.29
N SER A 439 36.05 35.23 47.52
CA SER A 439 36.06 34.13 46.54
C SER A 439 34.73 33.38 46.66
N THR A 440 33.96 33.32 45.58
CA THR A 440 32.76 32.47 45.52
C THR A 440 33.20 31.02 45.34
N SER A 441 33.49 30.33 46.45
CA SER A 441 33.53 28.87 46.48
C SER A 441 32.12 28.32 46.63
N ALA A 442 31.67 27.64 45.57
CA ALA A 442 30.67 26.57 45.47
C ALA A 442 29.25 26.74 46.07
N GLY A 443 28.28 26.22 45.30
CA GLY A 443 26.88 26.01 45.67
C GLY A 443 26.10 25.60 44.44
#